data_AF-A0A1F9TUP8-F1
#
_entry.id   AF-A0A1F9TUP8-F1
#
_cell.length_a   1.000
_cell.length_b   1.000
_cell.length_c   1.000
_cell.angle_alpha   90.00
_cell.angle_beta   90.00
_cell.angle_gamma   90.00
#
_symmetry.space_group_name_H-M   'P 1'
#
loop_
_entity.id
_entity.type
_entity.pdbx_description
1 polymer ?
#
loop_
_entity_poly.entity_id
_entity_poly.type
_entity_poly.pdbx_seq_one_letter_code
_entity_poly.pdbx_strand_id
1 'polypeptide(L)'
;WLVRARGHDPVFRTTYECGPDPVGPAWVQLNVRFYLFALLFVVFDVETLFIYPWALAYRTLGMTGFVEMLIFIAVLFLGLVYAWRKGSLQWD
;
A
#
# COMPACT_ATOMS: atom_id res chain seq x y z
N TRP A 1 -8.25 32.89 -3.06
CA TRP A 1 -8.09 33.39 -1.67
C TRP A 1 -8.80 34.73 -1.40
N LEU A 2 -9.37 35.42 -2.40
CA LEU A 2 -9.91 36.78 -2.23
C LEU A 2 -11.34 36.85 -1.65
N VAL A 3 -12.18 35.84 -1.87
CA VAL A 3 -13.57 35.83 -1.39
C VAL A 3 -13.82 34.53 -0.62
N ARG A 4 -13.45 34.52 0.65
CA ARG A 4 -13.90 33.49 1.59
C ARG A 4 -14.31 34.18 2.88
N ALA A 5 -15.58 34.06 3.24
CA ALA A 5 -16.05 34.45 4.56
C ALA A 5 -15.30 33.63 5.62
N ARG A 6 -14.57 34.31 6.51
CA ARG A 6 -13.91 33.66 7.65
C ARG A 6 -14.85 33.79 8.85
N GLY A 7 -15.44 32.68 9.27
CA GLY A 7 -16.07 32.57 10.59
C GLY A 7 -14.98 32.43 11.65
N HIS A 8 -15.07 33.19 12.74
CA HIS A 8 -14.15 33.12 13.88
C HIS A 8 -14.74 32.33 15.06
N ASP A 9 -15.90 31.70 14.88
CA ASP A 9 -16.53 30.94 15.95
C ASP A 9 -15.67 29.72 16.32
N PRO A 10 -15.46 29.46 17.62
CA PRO A 10 -14.59 28.38 18.09
C PRO A 10 -15.07 26.99 17.65
N VAL A 11 -16.37 26.83 17.37
CA VAL A 11 -16.99 25.60 16.85
C VAL A 11 -16.45 25.20 15.48
N PHE A 12 -16.01 26.14 14.64
CA PHE A 12 -15.40 25.78 13.34
C PHE A 12 -14.02 25.11 13.48
N ARG A 13 -13.45 25.11 14.69
CA ARG A 13 -12.13 24.51 15.00
C ARG A 13 -12.24 23.22 15.80
N THR A 14 -13.45 22.75 16.11
CA THR A 14 -13.68 21.50 16.85
C THR A 14 -13.90 20.33 15.90
N THR A 15 -13.49 19.12 16.30
CA THR A 15 -13.70 17.88 15.54
C THR A 15 -15.19 17.50 15.52
N TYR A 16 -15.67 16.95 14.40
CA TYR A 16 -17.04 16.49 14.25
C TYR A 16 -17.26 15.12 14.90
N GLU A 17 -18.22 15.03 15.83
CA GLU A 17 -18.51 13.83 16.65
C GLU A 17 -20.01 13.48 16.67
N CYS A 18 -20.81 13.96 15.69
CA CYS A 18 -22.26 13.78 15.64
C CYS A 18 -23.06 14.32 16.86
N GLY A 19 -22.48 15.19 17.69
CA GLY A 19 -23.17 15.84 18.81
C GLY A 19 -22.44 15.77 20.16
N PRO A 20 -22.03 14.60 20.66
CA PRO A 20 -21.28 14.48 21.91
C PRO A 20 -19.83 15.00 21.79
N ASP A 21 -19.27 15.43 22.93
CA ASP A 21 -17.84 15.76 23.02
C ASP A 21 -16.98 14.48 22.94
N PRO A 22 -15.80 14.54 22.29
CA PRO A 22 -14.92 13.39 22.15
C PRO A 22 -14.45 12.91 23.52
N VAL A 23 -14.77 11.66 23.84
CA VAL A 23 -14.42 11.00 25.11
C VAL A 23 -13.49 9.83 24.87
N GLY A 24 -12.31 9.89 25.48
CA GLY A 24 -11.31 8.83 25.43
C GLY A 24 -10.07 9.17 24.58
N PRO A 25 -9.06 8.29 24.59
CA PRO A 25 -7.85 8.47 23.80
C PRO A 25 -8.14 8.25 22.31
N ALA A 26 -7.58 9.11 21.44
CA ALA A 26 -7.68 9.00 19.98
C ALA A 26 -6.89 7.82 19.37
N TRP A 27 -6.33 6.94 20.20
CA TRP A 27 -5.49 5.83 19.78
C TRP A 27 -6.34 4.57 19.62
N VAL A 28 -6.56 4.15 18.37
CA VAL A 28 -7.20 2.88 18.06
C VAL A 28 -6.15 1.84 17.65
N GLN A 29 -6.34 0.59 18.08
CA GLN A 29 -5.56 -0.51 17.57
C GLN A 29 -6.01 -0.83 16.15
N LEU A 30 -5.22 -0.38 15.18
CA LEU A 30 -5.40 -0.76 13.79
C LEU A 30 -5.04 -2.24 13.61
N ASN A 31 -5.83 -2.94 12.80
CA ASN A 31 -5.61 -4.35 12.53
C ASN A 31 -4.26 -4.54 11.79
N VAL A 32 -3.46 -5.54 12.20
CA VAL A 32 -2.14 -5.85 11.59
C VAL A 32 -2.24 -6.14 10.08
N ARG A 33 -3.44 -6.51 9.61
CA ARG A 33 -3.76 -6.72 8.19
C ARG A 33 -3.33 -5.52 7.32
N PHE A 34 -3.55 -4.28 7.77
CA PHE A 34 -3.18 -3.08 7.01
C PHE A 34 -1.66 -2.98 6.77
N TYR A 35 -0.86 -3.38 7.76
CA TYR A 35 0.59 -3.43 7.62
C TYR A 35 1.04 -4.48 6.60
N LEU A 36 0.41 -5.66 6.60
CA LEU A 36 0.73 -6.72 5.64
C LEU A 36 0.41 -6.31 4.20
N PHE A 37 -0.70 -5.60 3.98
CA PHE A 37 -1.02 -5.01 2.68
C PHE A 37 0.01 -3.97 2.24
N ALA A 38 0.42 -3.06 3.13
CA ALA A 38 1.43 -2.06 2.83
C ALA A 38 2.80 -2.70 2.50
N LEU A 39 3.21 -3.70 3.27
CA LEU A 39 4.45 -4.43 3.02
C LEU A 39 4.43 -5.13 1.67
N LEU A 40 3.34 -5.81 1.35
CA LEU A 40 3.16 -6.51 0.08
C LEU A 40 3.15 -5.55 -1.11
N PHE A 41 2.50 -4.39 -0.95
CA PHE A 41 2.52 -3.32 -1.94
C PHE A 41 3.94 -2.82 -2.21
N VAL A 42 4.74 -2.57 -1.16
CA VAL A 42 6.14 -2.12 -1.32
C VAL A 42 7.00 -3.17 -2.01
N VAL A 43 6.83 -4.45 -1.69
CA VAL A 43 7.57 -5.54 -2.34
C VAL A 43 7.23 -5.62 -3.83
N PHE A 44 5.95 -5.53 -4.18
CA PHE A 44 5.49 -5.54 -5.57
C PHE A 44 5.92 -4.28 -6.33
N ASP A 45 5.92 -3.11 -5.69
CA ASP A 45 6.41 -1.87 -6.29
C ASP A 45 7.90 -1.98 -6.66
N VAL A 46 8.71 -2.52 -5.74
CA VAL A 46 10.13 -2.81 -5.98
C VAL A 46 10.32 -3.84 -7.10
N GLU A 47 9.47 -4.86 -7.20
CA GLU A 47 9.48 -5.81 -8.32
C GLU A 47 9.31 -5.09 -9.67
N THR A 48 8.33 -4.19 -9.77
CA THR A 48 8.11 -3.46 -11.02
C THR A 48 9.30 -2.57 -11.38
N LEU A 49 9.96 -1.98 -10.38
CA LEU A 49 11.18 -1.19 -10.57
C LEU A 49 12.30 -2.00 -11.23
N PHE A 50 12.41 -3.31 -10.94
CA PHE A 50 13.37 -4.19 -11.62
C PHE A 50 12.93 -4.64 -13.01
N ILE A 51 11.61 -4.80 -13.23
CA ILE A 51 11.07 -5.18 -14.53
C ILE A 51 11.28 -4.07 -15.58
N TYR A 52 11.17 -2.79 -15.21
CA TYR A 52 11.34 -1.66 -16.14
C TYR A 52 12.69 -1.63 -16.90
N PRO A 53 13.85 -1.60 -16.22
CA PRO A 53 15.15 -1.55 -16.90
C PRO A 53 15.44 -2.84 -17.66
N TRP A 54 15.01 -3.99 -17.16
CA TRP A 54 15.12 -5.25 -17.89
C TRP A 54 14.31 -5.24 -19.19
N ALA A 55 13.08 -4.73 -19.16
CA ALA A 55 12.24 -4.62 -20.35
C ALA A 55 12.88 -3.72 -21.41
N LEU A 56 13.55 -2.65 -20.99
CA LEU A 56 14.33 -1.77 -21.88
C LEU A 56 15.57 -2.47 -22.46
N ALA A 57 16.26 -3.27 -21.65
CA ALA A 57 17.46 -4.02 -22.04
C ALA A 57 17.17 -5.39 -22.68
N TYR A 58 15.91 -5.75 -22.90
CA TYR A 58 15.51 -7.09 -23.35
C TYR A 58 16.24 -7.53 -24.64
N ARG A 59 16.47 -6.60 -25.57
CA ARG A 59 17.14 -6.89 -26.84
C ARG A 59 18.61 -7.30 -26.70
N THR A 60 19.30 -6.86 -25.66
CA THR A 60 20.72 -7.19 -25.45
C THR A 60 20.89 -8.45 -24.61
N LEU A 61 19.95 -8.72 -23.71
CA LEU A 61 19.96 -9.88 -22.81
C LEU A 61 19.50 -11.18 -23.50
N GLY A 62 18.63 -11.10 -24.51
CA GLY A 62 18.17 -12.26 -25.25
C GLY A 62 17.41 -13.29 -24.39
N MET A 63 17.53 -14.57 -24.74
CA MET A 63 16.77 -15.66 -24.11
C MET A 63 17.17 -15.91 -22.64
N THR A 64 18.42 -15.66 -22.27
CA THR A 64 18.91 -15.87 -20.90
C THR A 64 18.28 -14.86 -19.94
N GLY A 65 18.25 -13.58 -20.32
CA GLY A 65 17.57 -12.56 -19.51
C GLY A 65 16.06 -12.78 -19.42
N PHE A 66 15.44 -13.42 -20.41
CA PHE A 66 14.04 -13.81 -20.32
C PHE A 66 13.81 -14.86 -19.22
N VAL A 67 14.62 -15.92 -19.20
CA VAL A 67 14.51 -16.99 -18.19
C VAL A 67 14.80 -16.44 -16.78
N GLU A 68 15.84 -15.62 -16.63
CA GLU A 68 16.18 -14.99 -15.35
C GLU A 68 15.03 -14.14 -14.81
N MET A 69 14.39 -13.32 -15.66
CA MET A 69 13.26 -12.50 -15.25
C MET A 69 12.02 -13.34 -14.91
N LEU A 70 11.78 -14.41 -15.66
CA LEU A 70 10.68 -15.33 -15.39
C LEU A 70 10.85 -16.02 -14.03
N ILE A 71 12.06 -16.42 -13.67
CA ILE A 71 12.38 -16.98 -12.35
C ILE A 71 12.19 -15.91 -11.27
N PHE A 72 12.65 -14.68 -11.50
CA PHE A 72 12.50 -13.57 -10.55
C PHE A 72 11.03 -13.31 -10.20
N ILE A 73 10.17 -13.18 -11.21
CA ILE A 73 8.73 -13.00 -11.04
C ILE A 73 8.10 -14.21 -10.34
N ALA A 74 8.50 -15.43 -10.73
CA ALA A 74 7.95 -16.65 -10.11
C ALA A 74 8.25 -16.75 -8.61
N VAL A 75 9.45 -16.37 -8.17
CA VAL A 75 9.81 -16.39 -6.73
C VAL A 75 8.96 -15.42 -5.92
N LEU A 76 8.76 -14.20 -6.42
CA LEU A 76 7.95 -13.19 -5.73
C LEU A 76 6.46 -13.55 -5.76
N PHE A 77 5.98 -14.07 -6.88
CA PHE A 77 4.61 -14.57 -7.01
C PHE A 77 4.33 -15.74 -6.05
N LEU A 78 5.29 -16.65 -5.84
CA LEU A 78 5.17 -17.71 -4.83
C LEU A 78 5.07 -17.14 -3.41
N GLY A 79 5.81 -16.07 -3.11
CA GLY A 79 5.68 -15.33 -1.85
C GLY A 79 4.27 -14.76 -1.64
N LEU A 80 3.68 -14.19 -2.69
CA LEU A 80 2.30 -13.71 -2.69
C LEU A 80 1.29 -14.84 -2.45
N VAL A 81 1.43 -15.96 -3.19
CA VAL A 81 0.55 -17.13 -3.03
C VAL A 81 0.66 -17.70 -1.62
N TYR A 82 1.86 -17.74 -1.04
CA TYR A 82 2.07 -18.19 0.33
C TYR A 82 1.34 -17.30 1.34
N ALA A 83 1.49 -15.97 1.22
CA ALA A 83 0.79 -15.01 2.07
C ALA A 83 -0.74 -15.17 1.93
N TRP A 84 -1.23 -15.34 0.70
CA TRP A 84 -2.65 -15.52 0.44
C TRP A 84 -3.20 -16.81 1.07
N ARG A 85 -2.49 -17.95 0.94
CA ARG A 85 -2.91 -19.21 1.58
C ARG A 85 -2.93 -19.14 3.10
N LYS A 86 -2.11 -18.28 3.71
CA LYS A 86 -2.08 -18.07 5.17
C LYS A 86 -3.28 -17.25 5.68
N GLY A 87 -4.17 -16.80 4.78
CA GLY A 87 -5.38 -16.06 5.17
C GLY A 87 -5.09 -14.63 5.63
N SER A 88 -3.87 -14.10 5.46
CA SER A 88 -3.53 -12.74 5.87
C SER A 88 -4.25 -11.65 5.07
N LEU A 89 -4.90 -12.04 3.97
CA LEU A 89 -5.66 -11.17 3.04
C LEU A 89 -7.19 -11.25 3.21
N GLN A 90 -7.71 -12.12 4.09
CA GLN A 90 -9.16 -12.26 4.28
C GLN A 90 -9.72 -11.18 5.22
N TRP A 91 -10.82 -10.55 4.79
CA TRP A 91 -11.62 -9.63 5.58
C TRP A 91 -12.89 -10.37 6.01
N ASP A 92 -12.85 -10.93 7.22
CA ASP A 92 -14.05 -11.03 8.08
C ASP A 92 -14.14 -9.76 8.93
#